data_AF-A0A3D4DNK2-F1
#
_entry.id   AF-A0A3D4DNK2-F1
#
_cell.length_a   1.000
_cell.length_b   1.000
_cell.length_c   1.000
_cell.angle_alpha   90.00
_cell.angle_beta   90.00
_cell.angle_gamma   90.00
#
_symmetry.space_group_name_H-M   'P 1'
#
loop_
_entity.id
_entity.type
_entity.pdbx_description
1 polymer ?
#
loop_
_entity_poly.entity_id
_entity_poly.type
_entity_poly.pdbx_seq_one_letter_code
_entity_poly.pdbx_strand_id
1 'polypeptide(L)'
;MLAFSLLFAIRPAMKRRADARWNDILTLMLAVATVAASAWMLTRWKPIAVMKREGYKPHEAGAIEAVASTGGQIMPPVMGAAAFIMAEIVGVPYTQVVATAILPALLFFGSAFINVHLMAIRNGIQPHDHGEVEDRPMGVLLWEGAPFIVALGLLITLMLQGFSPFRVSLWAMVALIGLDLVKRCRIDREFLANIFGGVAEGGRSVVTISAACAAAGIISGTLGITGLGSKIALLIDLASGGHLFLALFFTMI
;
A
#
# COMPACT_ATOMS: atom_id res chain seq x y z
N MET A 1 4.45 2.30 10.65
CA MET A 1 4.36 1.68 11.99
C MET A 1 5.46 0.64 12.24
N LEU A 2 5.73 -0.30 11.32
CA LEU A 2 6.82 -1.28 11.43
C LEU A 2 8.19 -0.68 11.83
N ALA A 3 8.61 0.44 11.22
CA ALA A 3 9.88 1.11 11.57
C ALA A 3 9.92 1.63 13.03
N PHE A 4 8.83 2.18 13.54
CA PHE A 4 8.73 2.67 14.92
C PHE A 4 8.66 1.51 15.93
N SER A 5 7.94 0.44 15.58
CA SER A 5 7.84 -0.78 16.39
C SER A 5 9.17 -1.53 16.46
N LEU A 6 9.90 -1.62 15.34
CA LEU A 6 11.27 -2.17 15.28
C LEU A 6 12.26 -1.33 16.11
N LEU A 7 12.14 -0.01 16.10
CA LEU A 7 13.00 0.89 16.88
C LEU A 7 12.87 0.64 18.40
N PHE A 8 11.65 0.42 18.89
CA PHE A 8 11.40 0.14 20.31
C PHE A 8 11.75 -1.31 20.69
N ALA A 9 11.50 -2.28 19.81
CA ALA A 9 11.78 -3.69 20.06
C ALA A 9 13.29 -4.02 20.03
N ILE A 10 14.08 -3.32 19.19
CA ILE A 10 15.51 -3.62 18.98
C ILE A 10 16.43 -2.85 19.94
N ARG A 11 15.97 -1.73 20.53
CA ARG A 11 16.72 -0.96 21.54
C ARG A 11 17.32 -1.80 22.69
N PRO A 12 16.60 -2.75 23.31
CA PRO A 12 17.18 -3.60 24.36
C PRO A 12 18.19 -4.63 23.84
N ALA A 13 18.08 -5.07 22.57
CA ALA A 13 19.00 -6.03 21.95
C ALA A 13 20.33 -5.39 21.51
N MET A 14 20.31 -4.12 21.07
CA MET A 14 21.52 -3.39 20.64
C MET A 14 22.52 -3.09 21.75
N LYS A 15 22.09 -3.10 23.02
CA LYS A 15 23.01 -2.97 24.16
C LYS A 15 23.94 -4.17 24.37
N ARG A 16 23.69 -5.33 23.73
CA ARG A 16 24.42 -6.59 23.97
C ARG A 16 25.42 -7.01 22.88
N ARG A 17 25.47 -6.38 21.70
CA ARG A 17 26.50 -6.66 20.68
C ARG A 17 27.16 -5.37 20.22
N ALA A 18 28.38 -5.17 20.68
CA ALA A 18 29.21 -4.02 20.34
C ALA A 18 30.07 -4.32 19.11
N ASP A 19 29.49 -4.15 17.92
CA ASP A 19 30.26 -3.85 16.70
C ASP A 19 29.86 -2.45 16.26
N ALA A 20 30.66 -1.44 16.65
CA ALA A 20 30.32 -0.02 16.55
C ALA A 20 29.93 0.40 15.12
N ARG A 21 30.65 -0.08 14.09
CA ARG A 21 30.38 0.27 12.68
C ARG A 21 29.04 -0.25 12.17
N TRP A 22 28.66 -1.48 12.53
CA TRP A 22 27.38 -2.05 12.10
C TRP A 22 26.20 -1.42 12.83
N ASN A 23 26.39 -1.11 14.13
CA ASN A 23 25.38 -0.43 14.93
C ASN A 23 25.11 1.00 14.43
N ASP A 24 26.14 1.72 14.00
CA ASP A 24 25.99 3.09 13.46
C ASP A 24 25.28 3.09 12.11
N ILE A 25 25.60 2.15 11.22
CA ILE A 25 24.92 1.99 9.92
C ILE A 25 23.44 1.62 10.13
N LEU A 26 23.16 0.65 11.02
CA LEU A 26 21.78 0.24 11.34
C LEU A 26 20.99 1.37 11.99
N THR A 27 21.60 2.13 12.90
CA THR A 27 20.97 3.28 13.55
C THR A 27 20.69 4.40 12.56
N LEU A 28 21.62 4.68 11.64
CA LEU A 28 21.44 5.66 10.57
C LEU A 28 20.30 5.24 9.63
N MET A 29 20.27 3.97 9.22
CA MET A 29 19.17 3.42 8.40
C MET A 29 17.81 3.53 9.09
N LEU A 30 17.73 3.18 10.38
CA LEU A 30 16.50 3.29 11.16
C LEU A 30 16.07 4.75 11.36
N ALA A 31 17.01 5.66 11.59
CA ALA A 31 16.73 7.09 11.70
C ALA A 31 16.18 7.65 10.37
N VAL A 32 16.80 7.32 9.24
CA VAL A 32 16.33 7.70 7.90
C VAL A 32 14.95 7.13 7.61
N ALA A 33 14.71 5.85 7.93
CA ALA A 33 13.39 5.22 7.77
C ALA A 33 12.32 5.90 8.62
N THR A 34 12.67 6.34 9.82
CA THR A 34 11.77 7.05 10.74
C THR A 34 11.44 8.45 10.23
N VAL A 35 12.43 9.19 9.75
CA VAL A 35 12.24 10.53 9.14
C VAL A 35 11.40 10.43 7.87
N ALA A 36 11.68 9.46 7.00
CA ALA A 36 10.91 9.22 5.78
C ALA A 36 9.45 8.88 6.08
N ALA A 37 9.20 7.99 7.06
CA ALA A 37 7.85 7.65 7.50
C ALA A 37 7.11 8.87 8.10
N SER A 38 7.84 9.72 8.84
CA SER A 38 7.28 10.92 9.45
C SER A 38 6.92 11.98 8.41
N ALA A 39 7.80 12.21 7.41
CA ALA A 39 7.53 13.06 6.26
C ALA A 39 6.33 12.56 5.44
N TRP A 40 6.20 11.24 5.28
CA TRP A 40 5.02 10.61 4.67
C TRP A 40 3.73 10.79 5.47
N MET A 41 3.84 10.90 6.79
CA MET A 41 2.69 11.14 7.65
C MET A 41 2.25 12.61 7.59
N LEU A 42 3.19 13.54 7.34
CA LEU A 42 2.91 14.96 7.17
C LEU A 42 2.09 15.27 5.91
N THR A 43 2.18 14.46 4.84
CA THR A 43 1.34 14.66 3.65
C THR A 43 -0.10 14.20 3.87
N ARG A 44 -0.36 13.34 4.87
CA ARG A 44 -1.67 12.76 5.21
C ARG A 44 -2.46 13.57 6.25
N TRP A 45 -2.15 14.85 6.41
CA TRP A 45 -2.85 15.72 7.37
C TRP A 45 -4.28 16.07 6.94
N LYS A 46 -4.57 16.11 5.64
CA LYS A 46 -5.88 16.53 5.12
C LYS A 46 -7.03 15.60 5.56
N PRO A 47 -6.97 14.26 5.38
CA PRO A 47 -8.03 13.37 5.86
C PRO A 47 -8.24 13.46 7.38
N ILE A 48 -7.14 13.49 8.15
CA ILE A 48 -7.20 13.63 9.62
C ILE A 48 -7.86 14.95 10.02
N ALA A 49 -7.55 16.05 9.32
CA ALA A 49 -8.13 17.35 9.58
C ALA A 49 -9.63 17.38 9.27
N VAL A 50 -10.06 16.78 8.15
CA VAL A 50 -11.48 16.63 7.80
C VAL A 50 -12.21 15.86 8.88
N MET A 51 -11.73 14.67 9.28
CA MET A 51 -12.37 13.88 10.33
C MET A 51 -12.47 14.61 11.68
N LYS A 52 -11.46 15.40 12.04
CA LYS A 52 -11.51 16.25 13.25
C LYS A 52 -12.57 17.35 13.15
N ARG A 53 -12.76 17.93 11.96
CA ARG A 53 -13.83 18.92 11.70
C ARG A 53 -15.22 18.29 11.79
N GLU A 54 -15.37 17.05 11.35
CA GLU A 54 -16.60 16.24 11.51
C GLU A 54 -16.87 15.82 12.97
N GLY A 55 -15.97 16.08 13.92
CA GLY A 55 -16.18 15.77 15.33
C GLY A 55 -15.54 14.48 15.84
N TYR A 56 -14.69 13.80 15.04
CA TYR A 56 -13.88 12.69 15.56
C TYR A 56 -12.77 13.19 16.50
N LYS A 57 -12.45 12.42 17.55
CA LYS A 57 -11.34 12.76 18.44
C LYS A 57 -10.00 12.64 17.70
N PRO A 58 -8.97 13.43 18.06
CA PRO A 58 -7.68 13.40 17.36
C PRO A 58 -6.99 12.03 17.28
N HIS A 59 -7.11 11.21 18.32
CA HIS A 59 -6.53 9.86 18.35
C HIS A 59 -7.34 8.86 17.52
N GLU A 60 -8.67 9.00 17.47
CA GLU A 60 -9.55 8.18 16.64
C GLU A 60 -9.31 8.47 15.16
N ALA A 61 -9.26 9.75 14.77
CA ALA A 61 -8.95 10.16 13.39
C ALA A 61 -7.58 9.66 12.93
N GLY A 62 -6.56 9.74 13.80
CA GLY A 62 -5.23 9.21 13.51
C GLY A 62 -5.21 7.69 13.36
N ALA A 63 -5.97 6.97 14.21
CA ALA A 63 -6.07 5.51 14.12
C ALA A 63 -6.80 5.05 12.86
N ILE A 64 -7.90 5.70 12.48
CA ILE A 64 -8.66 5.35 11.27
C ILE A 64 -7.81 5.57 10.02
N GLU A 65 -7.14 6.72 9.90
CA GLU A 65 -6.25 6.99 8.76
C GLU A 65 -5.09 5.97 8.71
N ALA A 66 -4.52 5.59 9.86
CA ALA A 66 -3.46 4.59 9.90
C ALA A 66 -3.94 3.21 9.44
N VAL A 67 -5.12 2.77 9.87
CA VAL A 67 -5.72 1.49 9.48
C VAL A 67 -6.10 1.51 8.00
N ALA A 68 -6.77 2.56 7.53
CA ALA A 68 -7.17 2.72 6.13
C ALA A 68 -5.96 2.77 5.19
N SER A 69 -4.90 3.48 5.58
CA SER A 69 -3.64 3.55 4.84
C SER A 69 -2.95 2.20 4.72
N THR A 70 -2.95 1.41 5.79
CA THR A 70 -2.37 0.07 5.80
C THR A 70 -3.20 -0.89 4.95
N GLY A 71 -4.53 -0.82 5.04
CA GLY A 71 -5.46 -1.60 4.23
C GLY A 71 -5.34 -1.34 2.73
N GLY A 72 -4.98 -0.13 2.33
CA GLY A 72 -4.79 0.21 0.92
C GLY A 72 -3.73 -0.67 0.23
N GLN A 73 -2.74 -1.18 0.98
CA GLN A 73 -1.68 -2.05 0.43
C GLN A 73 -2.16 -3.46 0.07
N ILE A 74 -3.28 -3.91 0.62
CA ILE A 74 -3.86 -5.24 0.32
C ILE A 74 -5.01 -5.16 -0.69
N MET A 75 -5.46 -3.96 -1.06
CA MET A 75 -6.58 -3.76 -1.98
C MET A 75 -6.17 -4.07 -3.43
N PRO A 76 -6.87 -4.99 -4.12
CA PRO A 76 -6.70 -5.18 -5.55
C PRO A 76 -7.17 -3.98 -6.38
N PRO A 77 -6.59 -3.69 -7.56
CA PRO A 77 -5.48 -4.39 -8.24
C PRO A 77 -4.08 -3.80 -7.95
N VAL A 78 -4.02 -2.67 -7.25
CA VAL A 78 -2.81 -1.84 -7.10
C VAL A 78 -1.86 -2.38 -6.03
N MET A 79 -2.34 -3.27 -5.15
CA MET A 79 -1.62 -4.04 -4.11
C MET A 79 -0.12 -3.73 -3.97
N GLY A 80 0.34 -3.45 -2.75
CA GLY A 80 1.72 -3.03 -2.50
C GLY A 80 2.79 -3.95 -3.12
N ALA A 81 4.01 -3.43 -3.30
CA ALA A 81 5.11 -4.13 -4.00
C ALA A 81 5.39 -5.57 -3.52
N ALA A 82 5.02 -5.91 -2.28
CA ALA A 82 5.09 -7.27 -1.74
C ALA A 82 4.25 -8.30 -2.55
N ALA A 83 3.07 -7.92 -3.05
CA ALA A 83 2.23 -8.82 -3.84
C ALA A 83 2.88 -9.19 -5.18
N PHE A 84 3.61 -8.25 -5.77
CA PHE A 84 4.38 -8.48 -6.99
C PHE A 84 5.53 -9.47 -6.74
N ILE A 85 6.33 -9.23 -5.69
CA ILE A 85 7.43 -10.13 -5.29
C ILE A 85 6.89 -11.53 -4.97
N MET A 86 5.74 -11.62 -4.30
CA MET A 86 5.10 -12.90 -3.99
C MET A 86 4.70 -13.65 -5.26
N ALA A 87 4.08 -12.99 -6.23
CA ALA A 87 3.73 -13.61 -7.51
C ALA A 87 4.97 -14.16 -8.23
N GLU A 88 6.08 -13.43 -8.19
CA GLU A 88 7.36 -13.82 -8.78
C GLU A 88 8.00 -15.02 -8.06
N ILE A 89 8.04 -15.02 -6.71
CA ILE A 89 8.62 -16.12 -5.91
C ILE A 89 7.78 -17.39 -6.04
N VAL A 90 6.45 -17.28 -5.97
CA VAL A 90 5.54 -18.43 -6.04
C VAL A 90 5.39 -18.93 -7.48
N GLY A 91 5.74 -18.12 -8.48
CA GLY A 91 5.65 -18.48 -9.89
C GLY A 91 4.22 -18.53 -10.43
N VAL A 92 3.28 -17.84 -9.77
CA VAL A 92 1.87 -17.76 -10.20
C VAL A 92 1.57 -16.43 -10.88
N PRO A 93 0.64 -16.38 -11.85
CA PRO A 93 0.22 -15.13 -12.46
C PRO A 93 -0.28 -14.12 -11.41
N TYR A 94 0.13 -12.85 -11.53
CA TYR A 94 -0.31 -11.79 -10.60
C TYR A 94 -1.84 -11.65 -10.51
N THR A 95 -2.56 -11.97 -11.59
CA THR A 95 -4.03 -12.02 -11.60
C THR A 95 -4.60 -13.02 -10.61
N GLN A 96 -3.93 -14.15 -10.38
CA GLN A 96 -4.34 -15.13 -9.37
C GLN A 96 -4.13 -14.58 -7.96
N VAL A 97 -2.99 -13.92 -7.70
CA VAL A 97 -2.70 -13.27 -6.41
C VAL A 97 -3.73 -12.17 -6.11
N VAL A 98 -4.08 -11.38 -7.12
CA VAL A 98 -5.14 -10.38 -7.04
C VAL A 98 -6.49 -11.02 -6.72
N ALA A 99 -6.88 -12.08 -7.44
CA ALA A 99 -8.15 -12.75 -7.24
C ALA A 99 -8.30 -13.35 -5.83
N THR A 100 -7.23 -13.96 -5.31
CA THR A 100 -7.23 -14.51 -3.94
C THR A 100 -7.25 -13.41 -2.88
N ALA A 101 -6.73 -12.23 -3.16
CA ALA A 101 -6.73 -11.09 -2.25
C ALA A 101 -8.06 -10.31 -2.18
N ILE A 102 -9.01 -10.54 -3.09
CA ILE A 102 -10.32 -9.87 -3.07
C ILE A 102 -11.06 -10.17 -1.77
N LEU A 103 -11.13 -11.44 -1.38
CA LEU A 103 -11.86 -11.85 -0.17
C LEU A 103 -11.29 -11.20 1.11
N PRO A 104 -9.97 -11.29 1.41
CA PRO A 104 -9.42 -10.64 2.60
C PRO A 104 -9.51 -9.11 2.54
N ALA A 105 -9.40 -8.49 1.36
CA ALA A 105 -9.59 -7.05 1.22
C ALA A 105 -11.03 -6.64 1.56
N LEU A 106 -12.03 -7.34 1.04
CA LEU A 106 -13.44 -7.07 1.35
C LEU A 106 -13.75 -7.26 2.84
N LEU A 107 -13.23 -8.32 3.46
CA LEU A 107 -13.41 -8.54 4.89
C LEU A 107 -12.72 -7.45 5.74
N PHE A 108 -11.51 -7.05 5.36
CA PHE A 108 -10.77 -6.00 6.06
C PHE A 108 -11.49 -4.65 5.96
N PHE A 109 -11.83 -4.21 4.75
CA PHE A 109 -12.49 -2.92 4.53
C PHE A 109 -13.94 -2.93 5.02
N GLY A 110 -14.65 -4.04 4.90
CA GLY A 110 -15.98 -4.22 5.49
C GLY A 110 -15.94 -4.09 7.01
N SER A 111 -14.99 -4.76 7.67
CA SER A 111 -14.78 -4.63 9.11
C SER A 111 -14.38 -3.21 9.51
N ALA A 112 -13.44 -2.59 8.79
CA ALA A 112 -13.02 -1.22 9.05
C ALA A 112 -14.18 -0.23 8.90
N PHE A 113 -14.98 -0.37 7.84
CA PHE A 113 -16.17 0.45 7.61
C PHE A 113 -17.19 0.33 8.75
N ILE A 114 -17.53 -0.90 9.14
CA ILE A 114 -18.47 -1.14 10.25
C ILE A 114 -17.93 -0.53 11.55
N ASN A 115 -16.64 -0.71 11.86
CA ASN A 115 -16.04 -0.13 13.06
C ASN A 115 -16.08 1.40 13.06
N VAL A 116 -15.73 2.04 11.93
CA VAL A 116 -15.78 3.51 11.80
C VAL A 116 -17.21 4.01 11.91
N HIS A 117 -18.16 3.34 11.24
CA HIS A 117 -19.58 3.70 11.27
C HIS A 117 -20.17 3.58 12.68
N LEU A 118 -19.93 2.47 13.37
CA LEU A 118 -20.38 2.27 14.76
C LEU A 118 -19.72 3.29 15.70
N MET A 119 -18.45 3.65 15.46
CA MET A 119 -17.77 4.68 16.24
C MET A 119 -18.37 6.06 16.01
N ALA A 120 -18.77 6.38 14.78
CA ALA A 120 -19.47 7.62 14.45
C ALA A 120 -20.80 7.73 15.21
N ILE A 121 -21.61 6.65 15.18
CA ILE A 121 -22.88 6.56 15.91
C ILE A 121 -22.65 6.70 17.42
N ARG A 122 -21.66 5.98 17.97
CA ARG A 122 -21.32 6.03 19.39
C ARG A 122 -20.92 7.43 19.84
N ASN A 123 -20.21 8.16 18.98
CA ASN A 123 -19.75 9.51 19.27
C ASN A 123 -20.80 10.58 18.95
N GLY A 124 -22.01 10.19 18.50
CA GLY A 124 -23.09 11.11 18.18
C GLY A 124 -22.76 12.07 17.03
N ILE A 125 -21.86 11.67 16.14
CA ILE A 125 -21.46 12.49 14.99
C ILE A 125 -22.65 12.54 14.04
N GLN A 126 -23.28 13.71 13.94
CA GLN A 126 -24.40 13.92 13.04
C GLN A 126 -23.88 14.21 11.62
N PRO A 127 -24.61 13.80 10.57
CA PRO A 127 -24.34 14.26 9.23
C PRO A 127 -24.46 15.79 9.23
N HIS A 128 -23.33 16.47 9.10
CA HIS A 128 -23.37 17.90 8.87
C HIS A 128 -23.83 18.13 7.43
N ASP A 129 -24.92 18.87 7.27
CA ASP A 129 -25.27 19.49 6.00
C ASP A 129 -24.23 20.58 5.78
N HIS A 130 -23.09 20.17 5.21
CA HIS A 130 -22.07 21.14 4.81
C HIS A 130 -22.72 22.00 3.75
N GLY A 131 -23.08 23.23 4.10
CA GLY A 131 -23.30 24.31 3.13
C GLY A 131 -22.06 24.63 2.28
N GLU A 132 -20.98 23.85 2.45
CA GLU A 132 -19.75 23.80 1.67
C GLU A 132 -19.58 22.50 0.85
N VAL A 133 -20.57 21.61 0.78
CA VAL A 133 -20.65 20.74 -0.41
C VAL A 133 -20.98 21.70 -1.53
N GLU A 134 -19.97 22.17 -2.23
CA GLU A 134 -20.15 22.78 -3.54
C GLU A 134 -21.21 21.95 -4.26
N ASP A 135 -22.36 22.55 -4.52
CA ASP A 135 -23.56 21.97 -5.14
C ASP A 135 -23.27 21.69 -6.64
N ARG A 136 -22.10 21.09 -6.89
CA ARG A 136 -21.58 20.70 -8.18
C ARG A 136 -22.43 19.51 -8.60
N PRO A 137 -23.06 19.58 -9.78
CA PRO A 137 -23.81 18.45 -10.29
C PRO A 137 -22.90 17.22 -10.31
N MET A 138 -23.40 16.09 -9.82
CA MET A 138 -22.67 14.80 -9.80
C MET A 138 -22.01 14.49 -11.15
N GLY A 139 -22.63 14.91 -12.26
CA GLY A 139 -22.08 14.75 -13.61
C GLY A 139 -20.78 15.53 -13.88
N VAL A 140 -20.60 16.72 -13.30
CA VAL A 140 -19.36 17.51 -13.43
C VAL A 140 -18.23 16.85 -12.65
N LEU A 141 -18.52 16.38 -11.44
CA LEU A 141 -17.56 15.64 -10.63
C LEU A 141 -17.13 14.33 -11.31
N LEU A 142 -18.09 13.62 -11.91
CA LEU A 142 -17.82 12.40 -12.67
C LEU A 142 -16.95 12.68 -13.91
N TRP A 143 -17.20 13.80 -14.61
CA TRP A 143 -16.40 14.22 -15.75
C TRP A 143 -14.99 14.64 -15.33
N GLU A 144 -14.84 15.36 -14.22
CA GLU A 144 -13.55 15.72 -13.62
C GLU A 144 -12.76 14.46 -13.23
N GLY A 145 -13.42 13.49 -12.60
CA GLY A 145 -12.85 12.20 -12.20
C GLY A 145 -12.69 11.17 -13.33
N ALA A 146 -13.26 11.42 -14.52
CA ALA A 146 -13.27 10.48 -15.63
C ALA A 146 -11.87 9.93 -16.02
N PRO A 147 -10.79 10.74 -16.05
CA PRO A 147 -9.45 10.23 -16.35
C PRO A 147 -8.99 9.13 -15.39
N PHE A 148 -9.28 9.27 -14.09
CA PHE A 148 -8.92 8.27 -13.09
C PHE A 148 -9.75 6.98 -13.23
N ILE A 149 -11.04 7.11 -13.50
CA ILE A 149 -11.93 5.97 -13.74
C ILE A 149 -11.49 5.23 -15.01
N VAL A 150 -11.17 5.94 -16.08
CA VAL A 150 -10.69 5.35 -17.34
C VAL A 150 -9.34 4.65 -17.12
N ALA A 151 -8.41 5.27 -16.40
CA ALA A 151 -7.11 4.67 -16.12
C ALA A 151 -7.21 3.40 -15.27
N LEU A 152 -8.04 3.43 -14.22
CA LEU A 152 -8.30 2.27 -13.37
C LEU A 152 -9.01 1.16 -14.15
N GLY A 153 -10.03 1.52 -14.95
CA GLY A 153 -10.75 0.58 -15.80
C GLY A 153 -9.84 -0.06 -16.85
N LEU A 154 -8.98 0.72 -17.50
CA LEU A 154 -7.97 0.23 -18.43
C LEU A 154 -7.00 -0.74 -17.72
N LEU A 155 -6.58 -0.39 -16.50
CA LEU A 155 -5.69 -1.24 -15.71
C LEU A 155 -6.34 -2.58 -15.38
N ILE A 156 -7.58 -2.58 -14.89
CA ILE A 156 -8.29 -3.82 -14.54
C ILE A 156 -8.55 -4.66 -15.79
N THR A 157 -9.05 -4.06 -16.87
CA THR A 157 -9.41 -4.79 -18.10
C THR A 157 -8.21 -5.44 -18.76
N LEU A 158 -7.09 -4.73 -18.91
CA LEU A 158 -5.87 -5.30 -19.49
C LEU A 158 -5.24 -6.37 -18.60
N MET A 159 -5.32 -6.22 -17.27
CA MET A 159 -4.87 -7.29 -16.37
C MET A 159 -5.72 -8.55 -16.50
N LEU A 160 -7.04 -8.41 -16.61
CA LEU A 160 -7.94 -9.56 -16.83
C LEU A 160 -7.69 -10.27 -18.17
N GLN A 161 -7.19 -9.54 -19.18
CA GLN A 161 -6.75 -10.10 -20.45
C GLN A 161 -5.39 -10.83 -20.37
N GLY A 162 -4.76 -10.89 -19.19
CA GLY A 162 -3.51 -11.62 -18.98
C GLY A 162 -2.25 -10.83 -19.33
N PHE A 163 -2.35 -9.51 -19.56
CA PHE A 163 -1.15 -8.69 -19.73
C PHE A 163 -0.36 -8.55 -18.43
N SER A 164 0.96 -8.46 -18.55
CA SER A 164 1.84 -8.20 -17.41
C SER A 164 1.52 -6.86 -16.73
N PRO A 165 1.49 -6.79 -15.38
CA PRO A 165 1.20 -5.56 -14.63
C PRO A 165 2.05 -4.35 -15.02
N PHE A 166 3.30 -4.58 -15.46
CA PHE A 166 4.18 -3.51 -15.93
C PHE A 166 3.67 -2.86 -17.20
N ARG A 167 3.28 -3.66 -18.20
CA ARG A 167 2.77 -3.14 -19.48
C ARG A 167 1.45 -2.40 -19.25
N VAL A 168 0.60 -2.96 -18.41
CA VAL A 168 -0.69 -2.36 -18.08
C VAL A 168 -0.53 -1.01 -17.40
N SER A 169 0.38 -0.92 -16.41
CA SER A 169 0.69 0.35 -15.73
C SER A 169 1.21 1.42 -16.69
N LEU A 170 2.03 1.04 -17.68
CA LEU A 170 2.50 1.96 -18.72
C LEU A 170 1.34 2.47 -19.59
N TRP A 171 0.46 1.58 -20.06
CA TRP A 171 -0.72 1.98 -20.84
C TRP A 171 -1.67 2.87 -20.04
N ALA A 172 -1.89 2.59 -18.75
CA ALA A 172 -2.70 3.42 -17.86
C ALA A 172 -2.08 4.81 -17.65
N MET A 173 -0.76 4.90 -17.49
CA MET A 173 -0.04 6.16 -17.38
C MET A 173 -0.14 7.00 -18.67
N VAL A 174 0.06 6.37 -19.83
CA VAL A 174 -0.09 7.04 -21.13
C VAL A 174 -1.53 7.51 -21.34
N ALA A 175 -2.51 6.69 -20.97
CA ALA A 175 -3.92 7.07 -21.04
C ALA A 175 -4.24 8.26 -20.13
N LEU A 176 -3.72 8.30 -18.90
CA LEU A 176 -3.89 9.45 -17.99
C LEU A 176 -3.30 10.73 -18.58
N ILE A 177 -2.05 10.67 -19.06
CA ILE A 177 -1.38 11.81 -19.68
C ILE A 177 -2.14 12.27 -20.92
N GLY A 178 -2.61 11.34 -21.76
CA GLY A 178 -3.40 11.63 -22.95
C GLY A 178 -4.74 12.28 -22.62
N LEU A 179 -5.45 11.79 -21.62
CA LEU A 179 -6.73 12.36 -21.18
C LEU A 179 -6.58 13.74 -20.54
N ASP A 180 -5.52 13.96 -19.76
CA ASP A 180 -5.20 15.29 -19.22
C ASP A 180 -4.85 16.27 -20.35
N LEU A 181 -4.10 15.83 -21.35
CA LEU A 181 -3.79 16.63 -22.54
C LEU A 181 -5.04 16.98 -23.36
N VAL A 182 -5.94 16.01 -23.57
CA VAL A 182 -7.21 16.22 -24.29
C VAL A 182 -8.12 17.18 -23.53
N LYS A 183 -8.15 17.14 -22.20
CA LYS A 183 -8.92 18.10 -21.39
C LYS A 183 -8.33 19.51 -21.43
N ARG A 184 -7.01 19.63 -21.33
CA ARG A 184 -6.33 20.93 -21.32
C ARG A 184 -6.28 21.58 -22.71
N CYS A 185 -6.36 20.79 -23.78
CA CYS A 185 -6.26 21.22 -25.19
C CYS A 185 -4.99 22.03 -25.53
N ARG A 186 -4.02 22.14 -24.61
CA ARG A 186 -2.75 22.87 -24.76
C ARG A 186 -1.64 22.22 -23.95
N ILE A 187 -0.43 22.31 -24.51
CA ILE A 187 0.82 21.92 -23.83
C ILE A 187 1.38 23.19 -23.17
N ASP A 188 0.98 23.42 -21.93
CA ASP A 188 1.52 24.54 -21.13
C ASP A 188 2.81 24.14 -20.40
N ARG A 189 3.62 25.14 -20.00
CA ARG A 189 4.84 24.90 -19.20
C ARG A 189 4.54 24.15 -17.91
N GLU A 190 3.37 24.38 -17.32
CA GLU A 190 2.91 23.71 -16.11
C GLU A 190 2.64 22.22 -16.34
N PHE A 191 2.06 21.86 -17.48
CA PHE A 191 1.85 20.44 -17.86
C PHE A 191 3.18 19.71 -18.01
N LEU A 192 4.15 20.32 -18.69
CA LEU A 192 5.50 19.76 -18.81
C LEU A 192 6.17 19.64 -17.43
N ALA A 193 6.08 20.67 -16.60
CA ALA A 193 6.63 20.65 -15.24
C ALA A 193 6.03 19.54 -14.38
N ASN A 194 4.72 19.29 -14.50
CA ASN A 194 4.03 18.21 -13.78
C ASN A 194 4.47 16.82 -14.27
N ILE A 195 4.66 16.61 -15.57
CA ILE A 195 5.19 15.35 -16.10
C ILE A 195 6.62 15.12 -15.61
N PHE A 196 7.51 16.10 -15.75
CA PHE A 196 8.89 15.96 -15.30
C PHE A 196 8.98 15.77 -13.78
N GLY A 197 8.14 16.48 -13.02
CA GLY A 197 8.01 16.31 -11.57
C GLY A 197 7.56 14.89 -11.22
N GLY A 198 6.51 14.38 -11.87
CA GLY A 198 5.99 13.02 -11.66
C GLY A 198 7.02 11.93 -12.02
N VAL A 199 7.77 12.12 -13.11
CA VAL A 199 8.87 11.20 -13.47
C VAL A 199 10.00 11.24 -12.44
N ALA A 200 10.36 12.43 -11.94
CA ALA A 200 11.39 12.57 -10.91
C ALA A 200 10.96 11.94 -9.57
N GLU A 201 9.70 12.11 -9.17
CA GLU A 201 9.13 11.50 -7.97
C GLU A 201 9.00 9.98 -8.10
N GLY A 202 8.58 9.49 -9.27
CA GLY A 202 8.57 8.07 -9.62
C GLY A 202 9.97 7.47 -9.54
N GLY A 203 10.97 8.15 -10.11
CA GLY A 203 12.38 7.74 -10.04
C GLY A 203 12.89 7.62 -8.61
N ARG A 204 12.59 8.59 -7.74
CA ARG A 204 12.94 8.53 -6.30
C ARG A 204 12.26 7.36 -5.59
N SER A 205 10.99 7.12 -5.87
CA SER A 205 10.21 6.02 -5.28
C SER A 205 10.76 4.65 -5.68
N VAL A 206 11.19 4.50 -6.95
CA VAL A 206 11.79 3.26 -7.46
C VAL A 206 13.09 2.93 -6.75
N VAL A 207 13.94 3.90 -6.39
CA VAL A 207 15.21 3.63 -5.69
C VAL A 207 14.97 2.87 -4.37
N THR A 208 13.97 3.28 -3.59
CA THR A 208 13.63 2.62 -2.32
C THR A 208 13.08 1.21 -2.55
N ILE A 209 12.20 1.03 -3.53
CA ILE A 209 11.63 -0.29 -3.86
C ILE A 209 12.71 -1.24 -4.36
N SER A 210 13.59 -0.78 -5.27
CA SER A 210 14.68 -1.57 -5.83
C SER A 210 15.68 -2.05 -4.76
N ALA A 211 16.02 -1.18 -3.80
CA ALA A 211 16.89 -1.58 -2.68
C ALA A 211 16.24 -2.66 -1.80
N ALA A 212 14.93 -2.54 -1.52
CA ALA A 212 14.18 -3.55 -0.78
C ALA A 212 14.07 -4.88 -1.55
N CYS A 213 13.79 -4.84 -2.85
CA CYS A 213 13.74 -6.02 -3.72
C CYS A 213 15.10 -6.71 -3.81
N ALA A 214 16.21 -5.95 -3.91
CA ALA A 214 17.55 -6.52 -3.93
C ALA A 214 17.87 -7.30 -2.64
N ALA A 215 17.55 -6.72 -1.48
CA ALA A 215 17.70 -7.41 -0.19
C ALA A 215 16.81 -8.66 -0.09
N ALA A 216 15.53 -8.54 -0.49
CA ALA A 216 14.59 -9.66 -0.51
C ALA A 216 15.04 -10.78 -1.45
N GLY A 217 15.59 -10.43 -2.62
CA GLY A 217 16.12 -11.39 -3.59
C GLY A 217 17.33 -12.17 -3.06
N ILE A 218 18.25 -11.52 -2.34
CA ILE A 218 19.37 -12.22 -1.67
C ILE A 218 18.85 -13.21 -0.63
N ILE A 219 17.87 -12.80 0.18
CA ILE A 219 17.24 -13.67 1.18
C ILE A 219 16.52 -14.84 0.49
N SER A 220 15.73 -14.57 -0.54
CA SER A 220 15.03 -15.61 -1.31
C SER A 220 16.01 -16.60 -1.97
N GLY A 221 17.11 -16.10 -2.55
CA GLY A 221 18.15 -16.93 -3.16
C GLY A 221 18.87 -17.82 -2.15
N THR A 222 19.23 -17.28 -0.99
CA THR A 222 19.84 -18.05 0.11
C THR A 222 18.87 -19.08 0.70
N LEU A 223 17.59 -18.74 0.88
CA LEU A 223 16.55 -19.68 1.32
C LEU A 223 16.33 -20.81 0.30
N GLY A 224 16.40 -20.50 -0.99
CA GLY A 224 16.29 -21.46 -2.08
C GLY A 224 17.44 -22.48 -2.06
N ILE A 225 18.69 -22.01 -1.97
CA ILE A 225 19.87 -22.89 -1.96
C ILE A 225 19.95 -23.71 -0.65
N THR A 226 19.61 -23.11 0.49
CA THR A 226 19.63 -23.81 1.79
C THR A 226 18.47 -24.81 1.96
N GLY A 227 17.42 -24.69 1.15
CA GLY A 227 16.21 -25.51 1.23
C GLY A 227 15.39 -25.28 2.51
N LEU A 228 15.69 -24.20 3.26
CA LEU A 228 15.01 -23.92 4.53
C LEU A 228 13.51 -23.68 4.31
N GLY A 229 13.14 -23.02 3.21
CA GLY A 229 11.73 -22.79 2.85
C GLY A 229 10.95 -24.10 2.70
N SER A 230 11.48 -25.05 1.93
CA SER A 230 10.86 -26.36 1.75
C SER A 230 10.80 -27.18 3.04
N LYS A 231 11.82 -27.07 3.90
CA LYS A 231 11.82 -27.75 5.21
C LYS A 231 10.77 -27.19 6.17
N ILE A 232 10.60 -25.87 6.21
CA ILE A 232 9.55 -25.24 7.03
C ILE A 232 8.17 -25.62 6.51
N ALA A 233 7.95 -25.57 5.19
CA ALA A 233 6.70 -26.00 4.58
C ALA A 233 6.37 -27.47 4.91
N LEU A 234 7.37 -28.35 4.85
CA LEU A 234 7.22 -29.75 5.22
C LEU A 234 6.91 -29.95 6.70
N LEU A 235 7.55 -29.19 7.60
CA LEU A 235 7.26 -29.25 9.04
C LEU A 235 5.82 -28.82 9.34
N ILE A 236 5.31 -27.81 8.64
CA ILE A 236 3.93 -27.37 8.77
C ILE A 236 2.98 -28.45 8.26
N ASP A 237 3.28 -29.06 7.12
CA ASP A 237 2.45 -30.13 6.54
C ASP A 237 2.39 -31.38 7.46
N LEU A 238 3.55 -31.80 7.98
CA LEU A 238 3.67 -32.87 8.97
C LEU A 238 2.93 -32.56 10.27
N ALA A 239 3.10 -31.35 10.80
CA ALA A 239 2.40 -30.91 12.01
C ALA A 239 0.88 -30.83 11.79
N SER A 240 0.46 -30.49 10.57
CA SER A 240 -0.93 -30.37 10.18
C SER A 240 -1.61 -31.71 9.89
N GLY A 241 -0.84 -32.79 9.68
CA GLY A 241 -1.38 -34.11 9.34
C GLY A 241 -2.22 -34.13 8.06
N GLY A 242 -1.95 -33.21 7.12
CA GLY A 242 -2.73 -33.04 5.87
C GLY A 242 -4.07 -32.30 6.02
N HIS A 243 -4.45 -31.86 7.21
CA HIS A 243 -5.67 -31.06 7.41
C HIS A 243 -5.44 -29.57 7.10
N LEU A 244 -5.93 -29.10 5.96
CA LEU A 244 -5.77 -27.69 5.51
C LEU A 244 -6.05 -26.64 6.59
N PHE A 245 -7.06 -26.85 7.44
CA PHE A 245 -7.42 -25.91 8.51
C PHE A 245 -6.33 -25.79 9.59
N LEU A 246 -5.67 -26.89 9.96
CA LEU A 246 -4.55 -26.88 10.90
C LEU A 246 -3.32 -26.21 10.27
N ALA A 247 -3.06 -26.47 8.99
CA ALA A 247 -1.96 -25.83 8.26
C ALA A 247 -2.13 -24.31 8.22
N LEU A 248 -3.34 -23.83 7.91
CA LEU A 248 -3.69 -22.40 7.95
C LEU A 248 -3.45 -21.80 9.35
N PHE A 249 -3.87 -22.49 10.41
CA PHE A 249 -3.64 -22.04 11.78
C PHE A 249 -2.14 -21.95 12.13
N PHE A 250 -1.34 -22.96 11.78
CA PHE A 250 0.09 -22.94 12.00
C PHE A 250 0.82 -21.89 11.16
N THR A 251 0.33 -21.57 9.95
CA THR A 251 0.89 -20.47 9.15
C THR A 251 0.51 -19.08 9.65
N MET A 252 -0.54 -18.97 10.45
CA MET A 252 -0.98 -17.69 11.03
C MET A 252 -0.13 -17.29 12.25
N ILE A 253 0.40 -18.27 13.00
CA ILE A 253 1.20 -18.08 14.23
C ILE A 253 2.66 -17.78 13.88
#